data_AF-A0A919SYA7-F1
#
_entry.id   AF-A0A919SYA7-F1
#
_cell.length_a   1.000
_cell.length_b   1.000
_cell.length_c   1.000
_cell.angle_alpha   90.00
_cell.angle_beta   90.00
_cell.angle_gamma   90.00
#
_symmetry.space_group_name_H-M   'P 1'
#
loop_
_entity.id
_entity.type
_entity.pdbx_description
1 polymer ?
#
loop_
_entity_poly.entity_id
_entity_poly.type
_entity_poly.pdbx_seq_one_letter_code
_entity_poly.pdbx_strand_id
1 'polypeptide(L)'
;MTNAKPGRRRRAALIGGFVVAVVAAGGLTANAFADSTSFSDNFESGSLSNWTKSGGTWSVATDGSKVLRQADAGSALARQFAGDQEWTDYTLTAKVKTSSLTGTGSAGIAARVNGSSQFERLVLAPGAARLEEVKGTDSVTVLSTLALPAAATGWHTLRLDVTGAKVRGYVDSVLVGDVSAKLTKGRVGLVTTGASAAFDDVAVTAVATSTPTATATASPTKTATATPTASPTKTATATPTASPTKTATASATPVATSWPTPTKTETLSATKKVTGTFDGANTRFIGAGDLGGTGQEEGQDALFDLADGATLSNVIIGTPAADGVHCLGTCTLKNVWWQDVGEDAATFKGTSASQTMTITGGGAMKAADKVFQHNGPGTMIISNFQASDIGKLYRSCGNCSKQFARKVKVSNVTVTAPLKVLVGINPNLGDTAAIDNVTVIGSSSKTIICASFKGVTSGEPTEVDTKPNATCTATNITLK
;
A
#
# COMPACT_ATOMS: atom_id res chain seq x y z
N MET A 1 42.60 40.63 62.79
CA MET A 1 42.34 39.18 62.91
C MET A 1 40.88 38.99 63.28
N THR A 2 40.28 37.89 62.79
CA THR A 2 38.96 37.29 63.14
C THR A 2 37.66 38.01 62.75
N ASN A 3 37.03 37.45 61.69
CA ASN A 3 35.64 36.98 61.56
C ASN A 3 34.49 37.74 62.25
N ALA A 4 33.49 38.15 61.46
CA ALA A 4 32.17 37.47 61.36
C ALA A 4 31.06 38.44 60.87
N LYS A 5 30.19 37.94 59.97
CA LYS A 5 28.90 38.56 59.59
C LYS A 5 27.95 38.66 60.79
N PRO A 6 27.04 39.64 60.79
CA PRO A 6 25.62 39.37 60.47
C PRO A 6 25.04 40.51 59.59
N GLY A 7 23.90 40.46 58.89
CA GLY A 7 22.67 39.70 59.10
C GLY A 7 21.49 40.67 59.28
N ARG A 8 20.79 40.98 58.17
CA ARG A 8 19.34 41.27 58.05
C ARG A 8 18.77 42.63 58.51
N ARG A 9 18.16 43.37 57.58
CA ARG A 9 16.87 44.08 57.79
C ARG A 9 15.99 44.02 56.54
N ARG A 10 14.71 43.66 56.76
CA ARG A 10 13.59 43.62 55.82
C ARG A 10 12.97 45.02 55.68
N ARG A 11 12.49 45.39 54.49
CA ARG A 11 11.21 46.12 54.28
C ARG A 11 10.60 45.71 52.93
N ALA A 12 9.28 45.53 52.96
CA ALA A 12 8.42 45.11 51.86
C ALA A 12 7.82 46.31 51.13
N ALA A 13 7.46 46.13 49.85
CA ALA A 13 6.17 46.54 49.27
C ALA A 13 6.07 46.06 47.81
N LEU A 14 4.89 45.54 47.45
CA LEU A 14 4.47 45.13 46.11
C LEU A 14 4.33 46.33 45.15
N ILE A 15 4.40 46.08 43.84
CA ILE A 15 3.29 46.24 42.85
C ILE A 15 3.88 46.20 41.42
N GLY A 16 3.19 45.52 40.51
CA GLY A 16 3.19 45.85 39.07
C GLY A 16 3.75 44.76 38.16
N GLY A 17 2.87 43.92 37.62
CA GLY A 17 3.25 42.90 36.64
C GLY A 17 3.52 43.44 35.24
N PHE A 18 4.26 42.66 34.47
CA PHE A 18 4.06 42.46 33.03
C PHE A 18 4.71 41.13 32.66
N VAL A 19 3.90 40.16 32.25
CA VAL A 19 4.37 38.88 31.71
C VAL A 19 4.85 39.14 30.29
N VAL A 20 6.16 39.12 30.06
CA VAL A 20 6.74 39.01 28.73
C VAL A 20 6.89 37.52 28.43
N ALA A 21 5.91 36.95 27.74
CA ALA A 21 6.03 35.63 27.16
C ALA A 21 6.97 35.72 25.95
N VAL A 22 8.20 35.24 26.14
CA VAL A 22 9.14 34.98 25.04
C VAL A 22 8.58 33.79 24.26
N VAL A 23 7.93 34.06 23.13
CA VAL A 23 7.62 33.02 22.15
C VAL A 23 8.90 32.74 21.38
N ALA A 24 9.64 31.74 21.86
CA ALA A 24 10.65 31.09 21.05
C ALA A 24 9.93 30.39 19.88
N ALA A 25 9.97 31.00 18.70
CA ALA A 25 9.58 30.36 17.45
C ALA A 25 10.61 29.28 17.10
N GLY A 26 10.55 28.16 17.82
CA GLY A 26 11.18 26.92 17.39
C GLY A 26 10.42 26.42 16.17
N GLY A 27 11.06 26.52 15.00
CA GLY A 27 10.56 25.90 13.79
C GLY A 27 10.36 24.40 14.03
N LEU A 28 9.11 23.98 14.17
CA LEU A 28 8.73 22.59 14.02
C LEU A 28 8.88 22.27 12.54
N THR A 29 10.00 21.67 12.17
CA THR A 29 10.08 20.89 10.94
C THR A 29 9.04 19.79 11.07
N ALA A 30 7.87 20.00 10.47
CA ALA A 30 6.94 18.93 10.20
C ALA A 30 7.68 17.96 9.27
N ASN A 31 8.21 16.87 9.83
CA ASN A 31 8.70 15.76 9.02
C ASN A 31 7.52 15.33 8.16
N ALA A 32 7.68 15.46 6.84
CA ALA A 32 6.80 14.84 5.87
C ALA A 32 6.73 13.34 6.18
N PHE A 33 5.55 12.85 6.58
CA PHE A 33 5.36 11.43 6.83
C PHE A 33 5.30 10.71 5.47
N ALA A 34 6.19 9.73 5.30
CA ALA A 34 6.30 8.90 4.11
C ALA A 34 5.14 7.89 4.08
N ASP A 35 4.18 8.12 3.19
CA ASP A 35 2.97 7.31 3.02
C ASP A 35 3.22 6.12 2.08
N SER A 36 4.08 5.18 2.48
CA SER A 36 4.38 3.98 1.69
C SER A 36 4.90 2.79 2.52
N THR A 37 4.26 2.45 3.65
CA THR A 37 4.66 1.28 4.45
C THR A 37 4.04 0.00 3.90
N SER A 38 4.60 -0.48 2.78
CA SER A 38 4.41 -1.85 2.29
C SER A 38 5.73 -2.61 2.40
N PHE A 39 5.73 -3.74 3.10
CA PHE A 39 6.87 -4.66 3.17
C PHE A 39 6.40 -6.06 2.80
N SER A 40 7.18 -6.79 2.04
CA SER A 40 6.89 -8.20 1.73
C SER A 40 8.17 -9.01 1.55
N ASP A 41 8.13 -10.29 1.91
CA ASP A 41 9.19 -11.24 1.63
C ASP A 41 8.63 -12.66 1.46
N ASN A 42 8.84 -13.25 0.29
CA ASN A 42 8.54 -14.66 -0.02
C ASN A 42 9.82 -15.51 -0.08
N PHE A 43 10.96 -14.97 0.35
CA PHE A 43 12.27 -15.62 0.44
C PHE A 43 12.85 -16.16 -0.87
N GLU A 44 12.21 -15.94 -2.01
CA GLU A 44 12.66 -16.44 -3.32
C GLU A 44 13.97 -15.82 -3.79
N SER A 45 14.31 -14.65 -3.26
CA SER A 45 15.61 -14.02 -3.49
C SER A 45 16.78 -14.82 -2.88
N GLY A 46 16.53 -15.71 -1.91
CA GLY A 46 17.57 -16.38 -1.13
C GLY A 46 18.28 -15.47 -0.11
N SER A 47 17.91 -14.19 -0.05
CA SER A 47 18.55 -13.20 0.81
C SER A 47 17.76 -12.95 2.08
N LEU A 48 18.47 -12.65 3.17
CA LEU A 48 17.91 -12.16 4.44
C LEU A 48 18.38 -10.74 4.75
N SER A 49 18.81 -9.97 3.74
CA SER A 49 19.36 -8.62 3.92
C SER A 49 18.40 -7.63 4.58
N ASN A 50 17.09 -7.87 4.45
CA ASN A 50 16.04 -7.04 5.06
C ASN A 50 15.63 -7.52 6.46
N TRP A 51 16.27 -8.57 6.96
CA TRP A 51 15.94 -9.22 8.22
C TRP A 51 17.08 -9.13 9.23
N THR A 52 16.72 -8.89 10.48
CA THR A 52 17.64 -8.91 11.61
C THR A 52 17.20 -9.98 12.61
N LYS A 53 18.14 -10.83 13.02
CA LYS A 53 17.82 -11.97 13.90
C LYS A 53 18.11 -11.70 15.37
N SER A 54 17.40 -12.42 16.23
CA SER A 54 17.73 -12.58 17.64
C SER A 54 17.47 -14.03 18.07
N GLY A 55 18.54 -14.77 18.36
CA GLY A 55 18.48 -16.20 18.65
C GLY A 55 18.18 -17.08 17.43
N GLY A 56 18.28 -18.39 17.63
CA GLY A 56 17.98 -19.43 16.64
C GLY A 56 18.95 -19.54 15.47
N THR A 57 18.69 -20.55 14.65
CA THR A 57 19.41 -20.86 13.42
C THR A 57 18.48 -20.60 12.24
N TRP A 58 18.74 -19.51 11.52
CA TRP A 58 17.90 -19.02 10.42
C TRP A 58 18.64 -19.13 9.10
N SER A 59 17.99 -19.70 8.09
CA SER A 59 18.50 -19.76 6.72
C SER A 59 17.35 -19.84 5.72
N VAL A 60 17.58 -19.39 4.49
CA VAL A 60 16.68 -19.72 3.40
C VAL A 60 16.94 -21.17 2.98
N ALA A 61 15.87 -21.98 2.86
CA ALA A 61 15.93 -23.38 2.47
C ALA A 61 14.83 -23.69 1.44
N THR A 62 14.95 -24.81 0.72
CA THR A 62 13.93 -25.24 -0.25
C THR A 62 12.95 -26.23 0.40
N ASP A 63 11.65 -25.95 0.31
CA ASP A 63 10.52 -26.83 0.66
C ASP A 63 9.41 -26.66 -0.40
N GLY A 64 9.70 -27.11 -1.62
CA GLY A 64 8.96 -26.72 -2.82
C GLY A 64 9.46 -25.38 -3.36
N SER A 65 9.03 -24.27 -2.72
CA SER A 65 9.57 -22.91 -2.88
C SER A 65 10.77 -22.68 -1.94
N LYS A 66 11.46 -21.54 -2.08
CA LYS A 66 12.38 -21.07 -1.04
C LYS A 66 11.58 -20.49 0.11
N VAL A 67 11.92 -20.89 1.31
CA VAL A 67 11.26 -20.48 2.55
C VAL A 67 12.31 -20.07 3.57
N LEU A 68 11.96 -19.15 4.47
CA LEU A 68 12.79 -18.90 5.63
C LEU A 68 12.58 -20.01 6.66
N ARG A 69 13.65 -20.74 6.96
CA ARG A 69 13.64 -21.81 7.94
C ARG A 69 14.31 -21.38 9.22
N GLN A 70 13.63 -21.61 10.34
CA GLN A 70 14.22 -21.74 11.66
C GLN A 70 14.46 -23.23 11.92
N ALA A 71 15.71 -23.62 12.17
CA ALA A 71 16.09 -25.03 12.35
C ALA A 71 16.33 -25.46 13.81
N ASP A 72 16.56 -24.51 14.72
CA ASP A 72 16.92 -24.78 16.12
C ASP A 72 15.67 -24.91 17.00
N ALA A 73 15.14 -26.13 17.12
CA ALA A 73 13.99 -26.42 17.97
C ALA A 73 14.27 -26.30 19.48
N GLY A 74 15.54 -26.16 19.90
CA GLY A 74 15.91 -25.94 21.30
C GLY A 74 15.89 -24.47 21.73
N SER A 75 15.70 -23.55 20.78
CA SER A 75 15.76 -22.12 21.08
C SER A 75 14.58 -21.66 21.94
N ALA A 76 14.87 -21.05 23.10
CA ALA A 76 13.84 -20.54 24.01
C ALA A 76 13.00 -19.42 23.35
N LEU A 77 13.64 -18.54 22.59
CA LEU A 77 12.95 -17.50 21.83
C LEU A 77 13.80 -17.02 20.64
N ALA A 78 13.56 -17.62 19.47
CA ALA A 78 14.21 -17.24 18.22
C ALA A 78 13.29 -16.33 17.41
N ARG A 79 13.85 -15.21 16.92
CA ARG A 79 13.11 -14.21 16.16
C ARG A 79 13.90 -13.75 14.93
N GLN A 80 13.16 -13.43 13.89
CA GLN A 80 13.60 -12.62 12.75
C GLN A 80 12.73 -11.38 12.69
N PHE A 81 13.32 -10.22 12.43
CA PHE A 81 12.59 -8.96 12.38
C PHE A 81 12.85 -8.20 11.10
N ALA A 82 11.82 -7.52 10.61
CA ALA A 82 11.90 -6.65 9.44
C ALA A 82 10.96 -5.45 9.58
N GLY A 83 11.19 -4.42 8.79
CA GLY A 83 10.39 -3.19 8.79
C GLY A 83 10.83 -2.15 9.82
N ASP A 84 10.03 -1.09 9.92
CA ASP A 84 10.33 0.11 10.72
C ASP A 84 9.75 0.01 12.14
N GLN A 85 10.52 0.46 13.14
CA GLN A 85 10.07 0.52 14.54
C GLN A 85 8.99 1.57 14.79
N GLU A 86 8.81 2.52 13.87
CA GLU A 86 7.81 3.57 13.97
C GLU A 86 6.46 3.21 13.34
N TRP A 87 6.31 2.01 12.77
CA TRP A 87 5.02 1.56 12.24
C TRP A 87 3.96 1.47 13.33
N THR A 88 2.87 2.21 13.13
CA THR A 88 1.69 2.17 13.99
C THR A 88 0.71 1.14 13.45
N ASP A 89 -0.18 1.50 12.53
CA ASP A 89 -1.32 0.67 12.19
C ASP A 89 -1.10 -0.09 10.89
N TYR A 90 -1.18 -1.42 10.96
CA TYR A 90 -0.90 -2.29 9.83
C TYR A 90 -1.56 -3.65 9.97
N THR A 91 -1.65 -4.34 8.84
CA THR A 91 -1.96 -5.76 8.74
C THR A 91 -0.68 -6.51 8.37
N LEU A 92 -0.31 -7.51 9.17
CA LEU A 92 0.77 -8.45 8.91
C LEU A 92 0.18 -9.82 8.54
N THR A 93 0.65 -10.44 7.46
CA THR A 93 0.34 -11.82 7.10
C THR A 93 1.63 -12.61 6.86
N ALA A 94 1.60 -13.92 7.14
CA ALA A 94 2.61 -14.87 6.67
C ALA A 94 2.04 -16.28 6.63
N LYS A 95 2.58 -17.13 5.75
CA LYS A 95 2.41 -18.58 5.84
C LYS A 95 3.41 -19.16 6.83
N VAL A 96 2.94 -20.05 7.68
CA VAL A 96 3.75 -20.72 8.71
C VAL A 96 3.49 -22.21 8.67
N LYS A 97 4.56 -22.99 8.60
CA LYS A 97 4.54 -24.45 8.69
C LYS A 97 5.45 -24.88 9.83
N THR A 98 4.85 -25.48 10.86
CA THR A 98 5.60 -26.01 11.99
C THR A 98 6.25 -27.33 11.61
N SER A 99 7.57 -27.43 11.75
CA SER A 99 8.32 -28.66 11.50
C SER A 99 8.48 -29.48 12.77
N SER A 100 8.58 -28.82 13.92
CA SER A 100 8.60 -29.45 15.24
C SER A 100 8.10 -28.47 16.30
N LEU A 101 7.27 -28.96 17.22
CA LEU A 101 6.82 -28.23 18.41
C LEU A 101 7.21 -29.08 19.63
N THR A 102 8.22 -28.66 20.39
CA THR A 102 8.69 -29.41 21.56
C THR A 102 7.95 -28.94 22.82
N GLY A 103 7.38 -29.86 23.60
CA GLY A 103 6.64 -29.53 24.83
C GLY A 103 5.54 -28.48 24.58
N THR A 104 5.68 -27.29 25.18
CA THR A 104 4.78 -26.13 25.01
C THR A 104 5.18 -25.21 23.86
N GLY A 105 6.02 -25.69 22.95
CA GLY A 105 6.62 -24.94 21.86
C GLY A 105 5.59 -24.34 20.91
N SER A 106 6.00 -23.31 20.18
CA SER A 106 5.12 -22.57 19.27
C SER A 106 5.90 -21.85 18.17
N ALA A 107 5.24 -21.60 17.05
CA ALA A 107 5.78 -20.82 15.93
C ALA A 107 4.71 -19.88 15.36
N GLY A 108 5.11 -18.70 14.87
CA GLY A 108 4.15 -17.77 14.28
C GLY A 108 4.72 -16.41 13.93
N ILE A 109 3.85 -15.40 13.93
CA ILE A 109 4.16 -14.02 13.55
C ILE A 109 4.01 -13.08 14.75
N ALA A 110 4.76 -11.98 14.73
CA ALA A 110 4.73 -10.94 15.75
C ALA A 110 4.53 -9.55 15.13
N ALA A 111 3.70 -8.74 15.78
CA ALA A 111 3.46 -7.35 15.48
C ALA A 111 3.94 -6.45 16.63
N ARG A 112 4.04 -5.17 16.32
CA ARG A 112 4.48 -4.08 17.20
C ARG A 112 5.76 -4.40 17.96
N VAL A 113 6.71 -5.03 17.27
CA VAL A 113 7.96 -5.47 17.89
C VAL A 113 8.78 -4.27 18.32
N ASN A 114 8.97 -4.14 19.63
CA ASN A 114 9.82 -3.17 20.28
C ASN A 114 11.01 -3.87 20.96
N GLY A 115 12.22 -3.46 20.60
CA GLY A 115 13.44 -4.15 21.00
C GLY A 115 13.47 -5.60 20.51
N SER A 116 13.94 -6.52 21.34
CA SER A 116 13.92 -7.96 21.03
C SER A 116 12.79 -8.69 21.76
N SER A 117 12.29 -8.20 22.88
CA SER A 117 11.49 -8.99 23.84
C SER A 117 10.12 -8.39 24.20
N GLN A 118 9.64 -7.38 23.46
CA GLN A 118 8.29 -6.82 23.66
C GLN A 118 7.52 -6.80 22.34
N PHE A 119 6.42 -7.55 22.27
CA PHE A 119 5.59 -7.67 21.06
C PHE A 119 4.29 -8.43 21.35
N GLU A 120 3.29 -8.26 20.49
CA GLU A 120 2.17 -9.19 20.38
C GLU A 120 2.46 -10.25 19.33
N ARG A 121 2.12 -11.51 19.60
CA ARG A 121 2.32 -12.62 18.65
C ARG A 121 1.06 -13.45 18.48
N LEU A 122 0.86 -13.92 17.26
CA LEU A 122 -0.06 -14.99 16.93
C LEU A 122 0.76 -16.23 16.62
N VAL A 123 0.52 -17.32 17.36
CA VAL A 123 1.32 -18.54 17.24
C VAL A 123 0.46 -19.79 17.11
N LEU A 124 0.97 -20.73 16.32
CA LEU A 124 0.55 -22.13 16.31
C LEU A 124 1.27 -22.86 17.43
N ALA A 125 0.52 -23.63 18.20
CA ALA A 125 0.99 -24.46 19.29
C ALA A 125 0.30 -25.84 19.22
N PRO A 126 0.76 -26.86 19.96
CA PRO A 126 0.12 -28.17 19.95
C PRO A 126 -1.39 -28.07 20.24
N GLY A 127 -2.22 -28.42 19.25
CA GLY A 127 -3.68 -28.43 19.34
C GLY A 127 -4.37 -27.06 19.39
N ALA A 128 -3.66 -25.95 19.21
CA ALA A 128 -4.24 -24.61 19.36
C ALA A 128 -3.53 -23.52 18.55
N ALA A 129 -4.26 -22.45 18.28
CA ALA A 129 -3.69 -21.14 17.95
C ALA A 129 -3.86 -20.20 19.15
N ARG A 130 -2.85 -19.39 19.45
CA ARG A 130 -2.86 -18.46 20.58
C ARG A 130 -2.46 -17.06 20.16
N LEU A 131 -3.23 -16.08 20.60
CA LEU A 131 -2.86 -14.67 20.55
C LEU A 131 -2.28 -14.29 21.91
N GLU A 132 -1.04 -13.78 21.93
CA GLU A 132 -0.26 -13.60 23.14
C GLU A 132 0.44 -12.24 23.17
N GLU A 133 0.67 -11.72 24.36
CA GLU A 133 1.54 -10.56 24.63
C GLU A 133 2.84 -11.05 25.27
N VAL A 134 3.98 -10.64 24.70
CA VAL A 134 5.31 -10.97 25.22
C VAL A 134 5.94 -9.72 25.85
N LYS A 135 6.44 -9.85 27.08
CA LYS A 135 7.06 -8.76 27.87
C LYS A 135 8.35 -9.21 28.57
N GLY A 136 9.48 -9.05 27.92
CA GLY A 136 10.74 -9.61 28.38
C GLY A 136 10.92 -11.05 27.91
N THR A 137 11.97 -11.72 28.39
CA THR A 137 12.37 -13.03 27.85
C THR A 137 11.42 -14.16 28.26
N ASP A 138 10.81 -14.07 29.46
CA ASP A 138 10.05 -15.17 30.08
C ASP A 138 8.61 -14.80 30.47
N SER A 139 8.13 -13.59 30.12
CA SER A 139 6.75 -13.19 30.40
C SER A 139 5.92 -13.27 29.13
N VAL A 140 5.01 -14.25 29.10
CA VAL A 140 4.02 -14.42 28.04
C VAL A 140 2.64 -14.46 28.67
N THR A 141 1.76 -13.56 28.22
CA THR A 141 0.34 -13.55 28.61
C THR A 141 -0.48 -14.03 27.44
N VAL A 142 -1.25 -15.11 27.61
CA VAL A 142 -2.19 -15.58 26.59
C VAL A 142 -3.44 -14.71 26.65
N LEU A 143 -3.71 -13.98 25.56
CA LEU A 143 -4.85 -13.07 25.44
C LEU A 143 -6.09 -13.78 24.88
N SER A 144 -5.89 -14.73 23.96
CA SER A 144 -6.94 -15.58 23.42
C SER A 144 -6.39 -16.92 22.94
N THR A 145 -7.24 -17.94 22.93
CA THR A 145 -6.92 -19.29 22.45
C THR A 145 -8.06 -19.81 21.57
N LEU A 146 -7.70 -20.40 20.43
CA LEU A 146 -8.59 -21.14 19.56
C LEU A 146 -8.12 -22.59 19.49
N ALA A 147 -9.03 -23.54 19.71
CA ALA A 147 -8.75 -24.96 19.49
C ALA A 147 -8.49 -25.20 18.00
N LEU A 148 -7.33 -25.78 17.69
CA LEU A 148 -6.89 -26.06 16.33
C LEU A 148 -6.11 -27.37 16.31
N PRO A 149 -6.78 -28.54 16.25
CA PRO A 149 -6.11 -29.85 16.25
C PRO A 149 -5.06 -30.01 15.14
N ALA A 150 -5.28 -29.34 14.00
CA ALA A 150 -4.39 -29.35 12.85
C ALA A 150 -3.25 -28.32 12.90
N ALA A 151 -3.05 -27.59 14.01
CA ALA A 151 -2.06 -26.49 14.10
C ALA A 151 -0.62 -26.92 13.78
N ALA A 152 -0.31 -28.22 13.94
CA ALA A 152 1.00 -28.78 13.68
C ALA A 152 1.16 -29.38 12.26
N THR A 153 0.15 -29.24 11.39
CA THR A 153 0.09 -29.94 10.10
C THR A 153 0.03 -28.97 8.94
N GLY A 154 1.01 -29.07 8.04
CA GLY A 154 1.01 -28.31 6.79
C GLY A 154 1.23 -26.80 6.99
N TRP A 155 0.87 -26.04 5.97
CA TRP A 155 0.97 -24.59 5.96
C TRP A 155 -0.34 -23.97 6.46
N HIS A 156 -0.21 -23.02 7.38
CA HIS A 156 -1.30 -22.16 7.81
C HIS A 156 -1.01 -20.70 7.47
N THR A 157 -2.04 -19.95 7.08
CA THR A 157 -1.93 -18.51 6.88
C THR A 157 -2.27 -17.80 8.19
N LEU A 158 -1.30 -17.12 8.78
CA LEU A 158 -1.48 -16.30 9.97
C LEU A 158 -1.65 -14.84 9.56
N ARG A 159 -2.55 -14.12 10.24
CA ARG A 159 -2.77 -12.69 10.07
C ARG A 159 -2.91 -11.99 11.41
N LEU A 160 -2.23 -10.85 11.56
CA LEU A 160 -2.39 -9.89 12.65
C LEU A 160 -2.84 -8.54 12.09
N ASP A 161 -4.00 -8.06 12.52
CA ASP A 161 -4.43 -6.68 12.32
C ASP A 161 -4.13 -5.88 13.59
N VAL A 162 -3.36 -4.81 13.47
CA VAL A 162 -3.07 -3.90 14.58
C VAL A 162 -3.50 -2.47 14.25
N THR A 163 -4.37 -1.89 15.08
CA THR A 163 -4.91 -0.54 14.86
C THR A 163 -5.12 0.16 16.20
N GLY A 164 -4.39 1.23 16.47
CA GLY A 164 -4.27 1.79 17.82
C GLY A 164 -3.91 0.69 18.82
N ALA A 165 -4.68 0.57 19.90
CA ALA A 165 -4.51 -0.49 20.90
C ALA A 165 -5.14 -1.84 20.50
N LYS A 166 -5.91 -1.90 19.41
CA LYS A 166 -6.61 -3.13 19.01
C LYS A 166 -5.65 -4.10 18.29
N VAL A 167 -5.79 -5.38 18.62
CA VAL A 167 -5.06 -6.49 18.01
C VAL A 167 -6.05 -7.60 17.67
N ARG A 168 -6.11 -8.00 16.40
CA ARG A 168 -6.91 -9.15 15.94
C ARG A 168 -6.02 -10.19 15.29
N GLY A 169 -6.13 -11.44 15.72
CA GLY A 169 -5.38 -12.56 15.16
C GLY A 169 -6.26 -13.53 14.42
N TYR A 170 -5.82 -14.02 13.26
CA TYR A 170 -6.53 -15.01 12.45
C TYR A 170 -5.60 -16.13 11.99
N VAL A 171 -6.09 -17.36 11.99
CA VAL A 171 -5.45 -18.52 11.35
C VAL A 171 -6.39 -19.06 10.30
N ASP A 172 -5.93 -19.14 9.04
CA ASP A 172 -6.73 -19.58 7.89
C ASP A 172 -8.08 -18.86 7.79
N SER A 173 -8.04 -17.54 8.02
CA SER A 173 -9.22 -16.65 8.08
C SER A 173 -10.16 -16.86 9.28
N VAL A 174 -9.89 -17.82 10.16
CA VAL A 174 -10.65 -18.02 11.40
C VAL A 174 -10.11 -17.11 12.49
N LEU A 175 -10.98 -16.30 13.09
CA LEU A 175 -10.62 -15.39 14.19
C LEU A 175 -10.17 -16.18 15.43
N VAL A 176 -8.94 -15.93 15.88
CA VAL A 176 -8.39 -16.46 17.13
C VAL A 176 -8.69 -15.54 18.30
N GLY A 177 -8.71 -14.23 18.09
CA GLY A 177 -9.08 -13.25 19.12
C GLY A 177 -9.09 -11.81 18.62
N ASP A 178 -9.89 -10.98 19.28
CA ASP A 178 -9.97 -9.52 19.13
C ASP A 178 -9.82 -8.90 20.51
N VAL A 179 -8.67 -8.31 20.78
CA VAL A 179 -8.26 -7.85 22.10
C VAL A 179 -7.68 -6.44 22.05
N SER A 180 -7.57 -5.81 23.22
CA SER A 180 -6.81 -4.57 23.37
C SER A 180 -5.46 -4.88 24.03
N ALA A 181 -4.38 -4.40 23.43
CA ALA A 181 -3.01 -4.55 23.91
C ALA A 181 -2.38 -3.18 24.22
N LYS A 182 -1.22 -3.19 24.89
CA LYS A 182 -0.56 -1.95 25.32
C LYS A 182 0.33 -1.34 24.25
N LEU A 183 0.92 -2.14 23.36
CA LEU A 183 1.79 -1.62 22.32
C LEU A 183 0.94 -1.00 21.21
N THR A 184 1.41 0.13 20.67
CA THR A 184 0.73 0.87 19.59
C THR A 184 1.65 1.19 18.41
N LYS A 185 2.91 0.74 18.46
CA LYS A 185 3.85 0.82 17.34
C LYS A 185 4.96 -0.23 17.43
N GLY A 186 5.60 -0.52 16.31
CA GLY A 186 6.75 -1.39 16.21
C GLY A 186 6.78 -2.17 14.91
N ARG A 187 7.96 -2.70 14.58
CA ARG A 187 8.20 -3.47 13.36
C ARG A 187 7.55 -4.86 13.43
N VAL A 188 7.73 -5.68 12.40
CA VAL A 188 7.19 -7.06 12.38
C VAL A 188 8.25 -8.09 12.71
N GLY A 189 7.80 -9.30 13.06
CA GLY A 189 8.69 -10.43 13.26
C GLY A 189 8.09 -11.79 12.98
N LEU A 190 8.99 -12.76 12.79
CA LEU A 190 8.71 -14.18 12.73
C LEU A 190 9.32 -14.82 13.97
N VAL A 191 8.57 -15.69 14.65
CA VAL A 191 8.92 -16.12 16.00
C VAL A 191 8.78 -17.62 16.17
N THR A 192 9.70 -18.20 16.94
CA THR A 192 9.64 -19.58 17.42
C THR A 192 10.06 -19.64 18.89
N THR A 193 9.44 -20.53 19.65
CA THR A 193 9.78 -20.88 21.04
C THR A 193 9.76 -22.39 21.13
N GLY A 194 10.88 -23.04 21.43
CA GLY A 194 10.97 -24.50 21.52
C GLY A 194 10.46 -25.22 20.25
N ALA A 195 10.70 -24.63 19.07
CA ALA A 195 10.10 -25.07 17.82
C ALA A 195 11.03 -24.81 16.64
N SER A 196 10.92 -25.66 15.61
CA SER A 196 11.44 -25.38 14.28
C SER A 196 10.28 -25.19 13.31
N ALA A 197 10.44 -24.27 12.37
CA ALA A 197 9.36 -23.87 11.46
C ALA A 197 9.90 -23.29 10.16
N ALA A 198 9.06 -23.33 9.14
CA ALA A 198 9.25 -22.62 7.89
C ALA A 198 8.22 -21.48 7.78
N PHE A 199 8.67 -20.38 7.17
CA PHE A 199 7.90 -19.17 6.96
C PHE A 199 7.99 -18.78 5.49
N ASP A 200 6.87 -18.34 4.93
CA ASP A 200 6.78 -17.88 3.54
C ASP A 200 5.71 -16.79 3.41
N ASP A 201 5.67 -16.09 2.28
CA ASP A 201 4.67 -15.09 1.90
C ASP A 201 4.40 -14.05 3.00
N VAL A 202 5.46 -13.47 3.59
CA VAL A 202 5.34 -12.38 4.57
C VAL A 202 4.87 -11.12 3.84
N ALA A 203 3.83 -10.45 4.34
CA ALA A 203 3.39 -9.16 3.83
C ALA A 203 2.89 -8.25 4.96
N VAL A 204 3.21 -6.97 4.86
CA VAL A 204 2.77 -5.90 5.76
C VAL A 204 2.16 -4.80 4.93
N THR A 205 0.95 -4.39 5.31
CA THR A 205 0.22 -3.30 4.64
C THR A 205 -0.29 -2.31 5.68
N ALA A 206 -0.11 -1.01 5.40
CA ALA A 206 -0.66 0.05 6.22
C ALA A 206 -2.20 -0.05 6.34
N VAL A 207 -2.70 0.25 7.53
CA VAL A 207 -4.12 0.50 7.77
C VAL A 207 -4.32 2.02 7.74
N ALA A 208 -5.11 2.51 6.78
CA ALA A 208 -5.39 3.94 6.67
C ALA A 208 -6.06 4.43 7.96
N THR A 209 -5.37 5.28 8.71
CA THR A 209 -5.95 5.95 9.87
C THR A 209 -6.70 7.18 9.40
N SER A 210 -7.99 7.29 9.73
CA SER A 210 -8.75 8.53 9.51
C SER A 210 -8.16 9.60 10.41
N THR A 211 -7.36 10.51 9.85
CA THR A 211 -6.80 11.63 10.61
C THR A 211 -7.96 12.56 11.03
N PRO A 212 -8.08 12.97 12.31
CA PRO A 212 -9.07 13.96 12.70
C PRO A 212 -8.80 15.27 11.96
N THR A 213 -9.82 15.76 11.23
CA THR A 213 -9.78 17.02 10.51
C THR A 213 -9.47 18.16 11.47
N ALA A 214 -8.29 18.78 11.35
CA ALA A 214 -7.99 20.02 12.04
C ALA A 214 -8.89 21.13 11.46
N THR A 215 -9.75 21.71 12.30
CA THR A 215 -10.60 22.85 11.97
C THR A 215 -9.74 24.01 11.46
N ALA A 216 -9.98 24.44 10.22
CA ALA A 216 -9.27 25.55 9.61
C ALA A 216 -9.60 26.88 10.32
N THR A 217 -8.59 27.50 10.93
CA THR A 217 -8.66 28.90 11.37
C THR A 217 -8.29 29.81 10.19
N ALA A 218 -9.11 30.83 9.92
CA ALA A 218 -8.99 31.73 8.77
C ALA A 218 -7.63 32.45 8.71
N SER A 219 -7.07 32.55 7.50
CA SER A 219 -5.85 33.30 7.17
C SER A 219 -6.18 34.74 6.77
N PRO A 220 -5.44 35.78 7.23
CA PRO A 220 -5.67 37.15 6.80
C PRO A 220 -4.98 37.51 5.48
N THR A 221 -5.64 38.42 4.76
CA THR A 221 -5.40 38.97 3.43
C THR A 221 -4.02 39.61 3.24
N LYS A 222 -3.37 39.35 2.09
CA LYS A 222 -2.15 40.04 1.64
C LYS A 222 -2.50 41.30 0.83
N THR A 223 -1.86 42.41 1.16
CA THR A 223 -1.81 43.62 0.32
C THR A 223 -0.53 43.63 -0.52
N ALA A 224 -0.65 44.01 -1.79
CA ALA A 224 0.45 44.13 -2.75
C ALA A 224 1.11 45.52 -2.69
N THR A 225 2.42 45.57 -2.88
CA THR A 225 3.15 46.77 -3.32
C THR A 225 4.31 46.38 -4.25
N ALA A 226 4.58 47.23 -5.23
CA ALA A 226 5.31 46.92 -6.45
C ALA A 226 6.69 47.61 -6.57
N THR A 227 7.54 46.97 -7.40
CA THR A 227 8.61 47.51 -8.30
C THR A 227 9.96 48.04 -7.72
N PRO A 228 11.03 48.27 -8.55
CA PRO A 228 12.18 47.38 -8.80
C PRO A 228 13.57 48.03 -8.53
N THR A 229 14.68 47.28 -8.71
CA THR A 229 15.89 47.66 -9.54
C THR A 229 17.23 47.08 -9.05
N ALA A 230 18.03 46.66 -10.05
CA ALA A 230 19.49 46.49 -10.19
C ALA A 230 20.26 45.28 -9.63
N SER A 231 20.89 44.62 -10.62
CA SER A 231 22.06 43.71 -10.66
C SER A 231 23.23 44.08 -9.72
N PRO A 232 24.02 43.11 -9.23
CA PRO A 232 25.30 42.83 -9.92
C PRO A 232 25.75 41.35 -9.99
N THR A 233 26.45 41.08 -11.10
CA THR A 233 27.71 40.32 -11.25
C THR A 233 27.81 38.82 -10.89
N LYS A 234 28.22 38.08 -11.93
CA LYS A 234 28.61 36.67 -11.96
C LYS A 234 29.91 36.41 -11.19
N THR A 235 29.92 35.38 -10.35
CA THR A 235 31.13 34.59 -10.03
C THR A 235 30.75 33.11 -9.93
N ALA A 236 31.45 32.28 -10.69
CA ALA A 236 31.29 30.84 -10.72
C ALA A 236 31.84 30.20 -9.43
N THR A 237 31.12 29.25 -8.86
CA THR A 237 31.62 28.36 -7.82
C THR A 237 31.28 26.92 -8.22
N ALA A 238 32.30 26.09 -8.32
CA ALA A 238 32.21 24.70 -8.74
C ALA A 238 31.36 23.87 -7.76
N THR A 239 30.34 23.21 -8.28
CA THR A 239 29.55 22.20 -7.56
C THR A 239 30.31 20.86 -7.59
N PRO A 240 30.50 20.17 -6.46
CA PRO A 240 31.10 18.85 -6.46
C PRO A 240 30.18 17.83 -7.15
N THR A 241 30.76 17.12 -8.13
CA THR A 241 30.17 15.99 -8.85
C THR A 241 29.89 14.84 -7.89
N ALA A 242 28.61 14.54 -7.62
CA ALA A 242 28.22 13.28 -7.03
C ALA A 242 28.31 12.17 -8.09
N SER A 243 29.14 11.16 -7.81
CA SER A 243 29.28 9.93 -8.60
C SER A 243 28.00 9.09 -8.53
N PRO A 244 27.53 8.45 -9.63
CA PRO A 244 26.31 7.67 -9.64
C PRO A 244 26.45 6.42 -8.77
N THR A 245 25.68 6.35 -7.68
CA THR A 245 25.53 5.13 -6.91
C THR A 245 24.54 4.22 -7.65
N LYS A 246 24.97 3.00 -7.98
CA LYS A 246 24.16 2.00 -8.70
C LYS A 246 22.90 1.67 -7.89
N THR A 247 21.74 1.99 -8.44
CA THR A 247 20.43 1.58 -7.95
C THR A 247 20.33 0.06 -7.94
N ALA A 248 20.03 -0.54 -6.78
CA ALA A 248 19.73 -1.96 -6.67
C ALA A 248 18.39 -2.28 -7.35
N THR A 249 18.39 -3.27 -8.21
CA THR A 249 17.23 -3.78 -8.95
C THR A 249 16.20 -4.35 -7.99
N ALA A 250 14.99 -3.77 -7.97
CA ALA A 250 13.84 -4.30 -7.25
C ALA A 250 13.45 -5.66 -7.82
N SER A 251 13.39 -6.68 -6.96
CA SER A 251 12.88 -8.02 -7.29
C SER A 251 11.37 -8.04 -7.13
N ALA A 252 10.67 -8.66 -8.09
CA ALA A 252 9.22 -8.69 -8.21
C ALA A 252 8.48 -9.36 -7.04
N THR A 253 7.44 -8.72 -6.49
CA THR A 253 6.49 -9.33 -5.55
C THR A 253 5.45 -10.15 -6.34
N PRO A 254 5.14 -11.43 -6.02
CA PRO A 254 4.16 -12.19 -6.80
C PRO A 254 2.75 -11.56 -6.75
N VAL A 255 2.07 -11.51 -7.89
CA VAL A 255 0.67 -11.08 -8.00
C VAL A 255 -0.25 -12.21 -7.52
N ALA A 256 -1.31 -11.88 -6.77
CA ALA A 256 -2.24 -12.85 -6.20
C ALA A 256 -2.95 -13.68 -7.29
N THR A 257 -2.61 -14.97 -7.42
CA THR A 257 -3.06 -15.85 -8.52
C THR A 257 -4.48 -16.39 -8.37
N SER A 258 -5.20 -16.12 -7.26
CA SER A 258 -6.56 -16.62 -7.04
C SER A 258 -7.58 -15.48 -6.90
N TRP A 259 -8.67 -15.58 -7.65
CA TRP A 259 -9.80 -14.66 -7.60
C TRP A 259 -10.58 -14.85 -6.29
N PRO A 260 -11.05 -13.77 -5.64
CA PRO A 260 -11.79 -13.88 -4.39
C PRO A 260 -13.19 -14.47 -4.60
N THR A 261 -13.65 -15.25 -3.63
CA THR A 261 -15.03 -15.73 -3.58
C THR A 261 -15.94 -14.65 -3.02
N PRO A 262 -17.06 -14.29 -3.70
CA PRO A 262 -18.02 -13.35 -3.16
C PRO A 262 -18.65 -13.84 -1.85
N THR A 263 -18.76 -12.96 -0.86
CA THR A 263 -19.48 -13.25 0.40
C THR A 263 -21.00 -13.14 0.22
N LYS A 264 -21.43 -12.24 -0.66
CA LYS A 264 -22.82 -12.05 -1.09
C LYS A 264 -22.85 -11.31 -2.43
N THR A 265 -24.03 -11.16 -3.02
CA THR A 265 -24.27 -10.31 -4.20
C THR A 265 -25.25 -9.19 -3.87
N GLU A 266 -24.92 -7.96 -4.28
CA GLU A 266 -25.75 -6.77 -4.17
C GLU A 266 -26.01 -6.19 -5.56
N THR A 267 -27.27 -5.90 -5.88
CA THR A 267 -27.65 -5.29 -7.15
C THR A 267 -27.83 -3.79 -6.97
N LEU A 268 -27.17 -2.99 -7.81
CA LEU A 268 -27.27 -1.54 -7.83
C LEU A 268 -28.12 -1.10 -9.01
N SER A 269 -29.26 -0.47 -8.72
CA SER A 269 -30.11 0.17 -9.74
C SER A 269 -29.77 1.65 -9.96
N ALA A 270 -28.81 2.20 -9.20
CA ALA A 270 -28.31 3.56 -9.31
C ALA A 270 -26.88 3.64 -8.75
N THR A 271 -26.11 4.63 -9.21
CA THR A 271 -24.70 4.81 -8.83
C THR A 271 -24.55 5.00 -7.33
N LYS A 272 -23.67 4.20 -6.73
CA LYS A 272 -23.34 4.28 -5.30
C LYS A 272 -22.25 5.32 -5.07
N LYS A 273 -22.61 6.43 -4.45
CA LYS A 273 -21.67 7.51 -4.08
C LYS A 273 -20.89 7.15 -2.81
N VAL A 274 -19.58 7.36 -2.84
CA VAL A 274 -18.64 7.08 -1.75
C VAL A 274 -17.82 8.35 -1.46
N THR A 275 -17.95 8.91 -0.24
CA THR A 275 -17.25 10.15 0.17
C THR A 275 -16.14 9.92 1.19
N GLY A 276 -15.95 8.68 1.64
CA GLY A 276 -14.93 8.26 2.59
C GLY A 276 -14.46 6.86 2.25
N THR A 277 -14.34 5.97 3.23
CA THR A 277 -13.97 4.57 2.99
C THR A 277 -15.21 3.69 2.91
N PHE A 278 -15.30 2.90 1.83
CA PHE A 278 -16.27 1.82 1.69
C PHE A 278 -15.54 0.49 1.56
N ASP A 279 -15.71 -0.39 2.55
CA ASP A 279 -15.26 -1.77 2.51
C ASP A 279 -16.44 -2.68 2.11
N GLY A 280 -16.31 -3.33 0.95
CA GLY A 280 -17.31 -4.25 0.43
C GLY A 280 -17.30 -5.62 1.12
N ALA A 281 -16.31 -5.97 1.94
CA ALA A 281 -16.16 -7.28 2.56
C ALA A 281 -16.26 -8.45 1.56
N ASN A 282 -15.64 -8.29 0.38
CA ASN A 282 -15.76 -9.16 -0.79
C ASN A 282 -17.19 -9.36 -1.29
N THR A 283 -18.07 -8.38 -1.09
CA THR A 283 -19.40 -8.36 -1.74
C THR A 283 -19.22 -8.18 -3.23
N ARG A 284 -19.96 -8.96 -4.02
CA ARG A 284 -20.12 -8.77 -5.46
C ARG A 284 -21.21 -7.76 -5.75
N PHE A 285 -20.90 -6.73 -6.51
CA PHE A 285 -21.84 -5.72 -6.98
C PHE A 285 -22.11 -5.94 -8.47
N ILE A 286 -23.38 -5.86 -8.87
CA ILE A 286 -23.82 -5.92 -10.26
C ILE A 286 -24.82 -4.79 -10.53
N GLY A 287 -24.82 -4.25 -11.74
CA GLY A 287 -25.75 -3.22 -12.18
C GLY A 287 -27.11 -3.79 -12.60
N ALA A 288 -28.13 -2.95 -12.51
CA ALA A 288 -29.47 -3.19 -13.04
C ALA A 288 -30.10 -1.86 -13.49
N GLY A 289 -31.20 -1.92 -14.25
CA GLY A 289 -31.84 -0.71 -14.79
C GLY A 289 -30.89 0.06 -15.70
N ASP A 290 -30.71 1.35 -15.43
CA ASP A 290 -29.81 2.23 -16.18
C ASP A 290 -28.32 1.80 -16.06
N LEU A 291 -27.98 1.04 -15.02
CA LEU A 291 -26.66 0.42 -14.83
C LEU A 291 -26.55 -1.00 -15.41
N GLY A 292 -27.61 -1.49 -16.07
CA GLY A 292 -27.67 -2.84 -16.63
C GLY A 292 -26.90 -3.00 -17.96
N GLY A 293 -26.24 -1.94 -18.43
CA GLY A 293 -25.48 -1.94 -19.67
C GLY A 293 -24.28 -2.91 -19.64
N THR A 294 -24.08 -3.61 -20.76
CA THR A 294 -22.89 -4.43 -21.04
C THR A 294 -22.17 -3.95 -22.31
N GLY A 295 -22.55 -2.78 -22.83
CA GLY A 295 -22.05 -2.22 -24.08
C GLY A 295 -20.77 -1.38 -23.88
N GLN A 296 -20.18 -0.93 -24.99
CA GLN A 296 -19.00 -0.05 -25.01
C GLN A 296 -19.38 1.41 -25.29
N GLU A 297 -20.63 1.79 -25.01
CA GLU A 297 -21.13 3.12 -25.38
C GLU A 297 -20.60 4.18 -24.43
N GLU A 298 -20.13 5.30 -24.98
CA GLU A 298 -19.56 6.38 -24.16
C GLU A 298 -20.61 7.03 -23.26
N GLY A 299 -20.24 7.24 -21.99
CA GLY A 299 -21.02 8.06 -21.05
C GLY A 299 -22.04 7.30 -20.22
N GLN A 300 -21.87 5.99 -20.06
CA GLN A 300 -22.66 5.20 -19.13
C GLN A 300 -22.39 5.64 -17.67
N ASP A 301 -23.40 5.48 -16.81
CA ASP A 301 -23.22 5.72 -15.38
C ASP A 301 -22.33 4.61 -14.78
N ALA A 302 -21.48 4.98 -13.82
CA ALA A 302 -20.66 4.02 -13.08
C ALA A 302 -21.49 3.33 -11.98
N LEU A 303 -21.07 2.13 -11.57
CA LEU A 303 -21.60 1.49 -10.36
C LEU A 303 -21.22 2.30 -9.11
N PHE A 304 -20.04 2.90 -9.10
CA PHE A 304 -19.53 3.68 -7.96
C PHE A 304 -18.98 5.04 -8.39
N ASP A 305 -19.35 6.07 -7.64
CA ASP A 305 -18.75 7.41 -7.70
C ASP A 305 -17.93 7.65 -6.43
N LEU A 306 -16.61 7.76 -6.56
CA LEU A 306 -15.72 8.11 -5.46
C LEU A 306 -15.44 9.61 -5.48
N ALA A 307 -15.79 10.29 -4.40
CA ALA A 307 -15.42 11.67 -4.18
C ALA A 307 -13.90 11.81 -3.93
N ASP A 308 -13.40 13.05 -3.96
CA ASP A 308 -12.03 13.36 -3.57
C ASP A 308 -11.74 12.89 -2.13
N GLY A 309 -10.69 12.10 -1.96
CA GLY A 309 -10.28 11.42 -0.71
C GLY A 309 -10.90 10.05 -0.47
N ALA A 310 -11.83 9.57 -1.32
CA ALA A 310 -12.56 8.33 -1.06
C ALA A 310 -11.73 7.06 -1.34
N THR A 311 -12.04 5.98 -0.60
CA THR A 311 -11.44 4.65 -0.76
C THR A 311 -12.53 3.60 -0.97
N LEU A 312 -12.37 2.77 -2.00
CA LEU A 312 -13.16 1.57 -2.24
C LEU A 312 -12.28 0.34 -2.01
N SER A 313 -12.70 -0.57 -1.13
CA SER A 313 -11.90 -1.76 -0.83
C SER A 313 -12.67 -3.06 -0.74
N ASN A 314 -12.03 -4.19 -1.08
CA ASN A 314 -12.59 -5.54 -1.00
C ASN A 314 -13.95 -5.63 -1.69
N VAL A 315 -13.99 -5.16 -2.93
CA VAL A 315 -15.19 -5.13 -3.76
C VAL A 315 -14.98 -6.03 -4.95
N ILE A 316 -15.97 -6.86 -5.26
CA ILE A 316 -16.02 -7.61 -6.50
C ILE A 316 -17.08 -6.93 -7.38
N ILE A 317 -16.77 -6.66 -8.63
CA ILE A 317 -17.67 -6.12 -9.63
C ILE A 317 -17.92 -7.24 -10.63
N GLY A 318 -19.17 -7.68 -10.68
CA GLY A 318 -19.65 -8.67 -11.65
C GLY A 318 -20.40 -8.00 -12.80
N THR A 319 -20.90 -8.82 -13.71
CA THR A 319 -21.72 -8.38 -14.86
C THR A 319 -23.19 -8.25 -14.47
N PRO A 320 -23.92 -7.20 -14.90
CA PRO A 320 -23.46 -6.02 -15.64
C PRO A 320 -22.58 -5.09 -14.80
N ALA A 321 -21.52 -4.56 -15.41
CA ALA A 321 -20.53 -3.72 -14.71
C ALA A 321 -20.65 -2.22 -15.02
N ALA A 322 -21.54 -1.83 -15.95
CA ALA A 322 -21.73 -0.44 -16.41
C ALA A 322 -20.38 0.22 -16.78
N ASP A 323 -20.17 1.50 -16.45
CA ASP A 323 -18.86 2.16 -16.57
C ASP A 323 -17.98 2.02 -15.30
N GLY A 324 -18.14 0.88 -14.60
CA GLY A 324 -17.27 0.48 -13.49
C GLY A 324 -17.27 1.45 -12.32
N VAL A 325 -16.12 2.09 -12.09
CA VAL A 325 -15.87 3.01 -10.96
C VAL A 325 -15.34 4.35 -11.45
N HIS A 326 -15.97 5.46 -11.07
CA HIS A 326 -15.46 6.80 -11.32
C HIS A 326 -14.76 7.37 -10.09
N CYS A 327 -13.55 7.91 -10.30
CA CYS A 327 -12.86 8.71 -9.29
C CYS A 327 -12.89 10.19 -9.66
N LEU A 328 -13.61 10.99 -8.87
CA LEU A 328 -13.90 12.41 -9.15
C LEU A 328 -12.82 13.36 -8.59
N GLY A 329 -11.77 12.81 -7.97
CA GLY A 329 -10.65 13.50 -7.35
C GLY A 329 -9.59 12.48 -6.95
N THR A 330 -8.80 12.77 -5.91
CA THR A 330 -7.91 11.77 -5.31
C THR A 330 -8.74 10.59 -4.82
N CYS A 331 -8.38 9.36 -5.14
CA CYS A 331 -9.12 8.19 -4.68
C CYS A 331 -8.21 6.96 -4.56
N THR A 332 -8.66 5.96 -3.80
CA THR A 332 -7.97 4.67 -3.69
C THR A 332 -8.90 3.50 -3.99
N LEU A 333 -8.49 2.62 -4.90
CA LEU A 333 -9.09 1.32 -5.14
C LEU A 333 -8.15 0.25 -4.57
N LYS A 334 -8.56 -0.42 -3.48
CA LYS A 334 -7.74 -1.42 -2.79
C LYS A 334 -8.38 -2.80 -2.86
N ASN A 335 -7.74 -3.78 -3.48
CA ASN A 335 -8.29 -5.13 -3.59
C ASN A 335 -9.69 -5.14 -4.24
N VAL A 336 -9.82 -4.47 -5.40
CA VAL A 336 -11.06 -4.40 -6.18
C VAL A 336 -10.94 -5.32 -7.40
N TRP A 337 -11.99 -6.08 -7.70
CA TRP A 337 -11.95 -7.20 -8.65
C TRP A 337 -13.07 -7.12 -9.68
N TRP A 338 -12.74 -6.95 -10.97
CA TRP A 338 -13.70 -6.93 -12.07
C TRP A 338 -13.73 -8.28 -12.78
N GLN A 339 -14.81 -9.03 -12.62
CA GLN A 339 -14.99 -10.36 -13.24
C GLN A 339 -15.33 -10.28 -14.74
N ASP A 340 -15.82 -9.13 -15.17
CA ASP A 340 -16.14 -8.79 -16.55
C ASP A 340 -16.18 -7.27 -16.61
N VAL A 341 -15.30 -6.65 -17.38
CA VAL A 341 -15.27 -5.19 -17.48
C VAL A 341 -16.39 -4.75 -18.42
N GLY A 342 -17.14 -3.73 -18.01
CA GLY A 342 -18.17 -3.11 -18.83
C GLY A 342 -17.54 -2.20 -19.88
N GLU A 343 -17.84 -0.89 -19.84
CA GLU A 343 -17.14 0.09 -20.68
C GLU A 343 -15.66 0.18 -20.25
N ASP A 344 -15.43 0.67 -19.02
CA ASP A 344 -14.13 0.68 -18.35
C ASP A 344 -14.23 0.01 -16.97
N ALA A 345 -13.10 -0.48 -16.44
CA ALA A 345 -13.07 -0.97 -15.06
C ALA A 345 -13.12 0.22 -14.09
N ALA A 346 -12.29 1.23 -14.34
CA ALA A 346 -12.35 2.47 -13.60
C ALA A 346 -11.80 3.67 -14.39
N THR A 347 -12.39 4.83 -14.14
CA THR A 347 -12.12 6.07 -14.86
C THR A 347 -11.70 7.19 -13.90
N PHE A 348 -10.51 7.74 -14.12
CA PHE A 348 -10.00 8.87 -13.35
C PHE A 348 -10.47 10.20 -13.96
N LYS A 349 -11.34 10.90 -13.23
CA LYS A 349 -11.94 12.20 -13.56
C LYS A 349 -11.45 13.28 -12.59
N GLY A 350 -10.15 13.26 -12.24
CA GLY A 350 -9.52 14.31 -11.44
C GLY A 350 -9.75 15.72 -12.01
N THR A 351 -9.55 16.73 -11.18
CA THR A 351 -9.72 18.14 -11.53
C THR A 351 -8.45 18.96 -11.33
N SER A 352 -7.42 18.40 -10.69
CA SER A 352 -6.10 19.01 -10.48
C SER A 352 -4.96 18.05 -10.82
N ALA A 353 -3.85 18.59 -11.33
CA ALA A 353 -2.63 17.83 -11.62
C ALA A 353 -1.97 17.21 -10.37
N SER A 354 -2.32 17.68 -9.17
CA SER A 354 -1.85 17.12 -7.89
C SER A 354 -2.66 15.91 -7.41
N GLN A 355 -3.84 15.66 -7.98
CA GLN A 355 -4.70 14.56 -7.56
C GLN A 355 -4.20 13.23 -8.09
N THR A 356 -4.45 12.18 -7.33
CA THR A 356 -3.96 10.84 -7.62
C THR A 356 -5.05 9.79 -7.48
N MET A 357 -5.18 8.93 -8.48
CA MET A 357 -5.95 7.69 -8.37
C MET A 357 -4.99 6.53 -8.12
N THR A 358 -5.11 5.89 -6.97
CA THR A 358 -4.25 4.77 -6.56
C THR A 358 -5.01 3.46 -6.64
N ILE A 359 -4.49 2.51 -7.42
CA ILE A 359 -4.94 1.13 -7.51
C ILE A 359 -3.88 0.25 -6.87
N THR A 360 -4.27 -0.53 -5.86
CA THR A 360 -3.36 -1.43 -5.17
C THR A 360 -4.01 -2.77 -4.86
N GLY A 361 -3.43 -3.85 -5.39
CA GLY A 361 -4.07 -5.17 -5.35
C GLY A 361 -5.26 -5.27 -6.30
N GLY A 362 -5.91 -6.44 -6.32
CA GLY A 362 -7.09 -6.67 -7.15
C GLY A 362 -6.79 -7.20 -8.54
N GLY A 363 -7.82 -7.25 -9.38
CA GLY A 363 -7.65 -7.65 -10.77
C GLY A 363 -8.85 -7.38 -11.67
N ALA A 364 -8.64 -7.43 -12.98
CA ALA A 364 -9.69 -7.24 -13.97
C ALA A 364 -9.60 -8.27 -15.09
N MET A 365 -10.73 -8.72 -15.63
CA MET A 365 -10.74 -9.55 -16.82
C MET A 365 -11.80 -9.11 -17.83
N LYS A 366 -11.61 -9.51 -19.10
CA LYS A 366 -12.55 -9.28 -20.21
C LYS A 366 -12.82 -7.80 -20.48
N ALA A 367 -11.75 -7.01 -20.58
CA ALA A 367 -11.86 -5.60 -20.97
C ALA A 367 -11.71 -5.47 -22.48
N ALA A 368 -12.81 -5.27 -23.21
CA ALA A 368 -12.81 -5.24 -24.67
C ALA A 368 -11.86 -4.15 -25.23
N ASP A 369 -11.93 -2.92 -24.69
CA ASP A 369 -11.01 -1.84 -25.03
C ASP A 369 -9.98 -1.56 -23.93
N LYS A 370 -10.39 -1.08 -22.76
CA LYS A 370 -9.47 -0.58 -21.73
C LYS A 370 -9.93 -0.91 -20.32
N VAL A 371 -8.99 -1.19 -19.44
CA VAL A 371 -9.25 -1.40 -18.00
C VAL A 371 -9.34 -0.05 -17.31
N PHE A 372 -8.30 0.78 -17.44
CA PHE A 372 -8.24 2.08 -16.79
C PHE A 372 -8.22 3.24 -17.78
N GLN A 373 -9.20 4.12 -17.65
CA GLN A 373 -9.32 5.34 -18.43
C GLN A 373 -8.91 6.55 -17.59
N HIS A 374 -8.17 7.49 -18.18
CA HIS A 374 -7.71 8.70 -17.51
C HIS A 374 -8.17 9.95 -18.29
N ASN A 375 -9.23 10.59 -17.79
CA ASN A 375 -9.89 11.73 -18.43
C ASN A 375 -9.46 13.07 -17.82
N GLY A 376 -9.34 13.15 -16.50
CA GLY A 376 -8.88 14.35 -15.80
C GLY A 376 -7.35 14.56 -15.87
N PRO A 377 -6.82 15.69 -15.36
CA PRO A 377 -5.42 15.79 -14.99
C PRO A 377 -5.13 14.93 -13.75
N GLY A 378 -3.85 14.64 -13.53
CA GLY A 378 -3.38 13.98 -12.31
C GLY A 378 -2.43 12.82 -12.59
N THR A 379 -2.25 11.99 -11.58
CA THR A 379 -1.44 10.77 -11.65
C THR A 379 -2.28 9.54 -11.35
N MET A 380 -2.19 8.51 -12.19
CA MET A 380 -2.72 7.18 -11.88
C MET A 380 -1.58 6.25 -11.44
N ILE A 381 -1.73 5.57 -10.30
CA ILE A 381 -0.75 4.62 -9.78
C ILE A 381 -1.38 3.23 -9.76
N ILE A 382 -0.84 2.28 -10.51
CA ILE A 382 -1.33 0.91 -10.60
C ILE A 382 -0.27 -0.02 -10.03
N SER A 383 -0.59 -0.70 -8.93
CA SER A 383 0.34 -1.55 -8.21
C SER A 383 -0.24 -2.90 -7.79
N ASN A 384 0.57 -3.96 -7.83
CA ASN A 384 0.20 -5.28 -7.32
C ASN A 384 -1.09 -5.84 -7.96
N PHE A 385 -1.30 -5.58 -9.26
CA PHE A 385 -2.55 -5.84 -9.96
C PHE A 385 -2.40 -7.01 -10.93
N GLN A 386 -3.47 -7.79 -11.14
CA GLN A 386 -3.53 -8.71 -12.28
C GLN A 386 -4.61 -8.34 -13.28
N ALA A 387 -4.34 -8.59 -14.56
CA ALA A 387 -5.37 -8.56 -15.57
C ALA A 387 -5.32 -9.78 -16.49
N SER A 388 -6.44 -10.12 -17.11
CA SER A 388 -6.47 -11.18 -18.13
C SER A 388 -7.49 -10.86 -19.21
N ASP A 389 -7.18 -11.13 -20.48
CA ASP A 389 -8.10 -10.87 -21.59
C ASP A 389 -8.53 -9.40 -21.65
N ILE A 390 -7.57 -8.52 -22.00
CA ILE A 390 -7.77 -7.07 -22.05
C ILE A 390 -7.23 -6.45 -23.34
N GLY A 391 -7.89 -5.40 -23.83
CA GLY A 391 -7.35 -4.57 -24.90
C GLY A 391 -6.16 -3.76 -24.39
N LYS A 392 -6.40 -2.88 -23.41
CA LYS A 392 -5.40 -2.01 -22.80
C LYS A 392 -5.50 -2.00 -21.28
N LEU A 393 -4.37 -1.97 -20.57
CA LEU A 393 -4.40 -1.79 -19.11
C LEU A 393 -4.68 -0.32 -18.77
N TYR A 394 -3.99 0.62 -19.42
CA TYR A 394 -4.15 2.05 -19.18
C TYR A 394 -4.23 2.83 -20.49
N ARG A 395 -5.15 3.80 -20.54
CA ARG A 395 -5.21 4.80 -21.63
C ARG A 395 -5.43 6.22 -21.08
N SER A 396 -4.51 7.12 -21.42
CA SER A 396 -4.75 8.57 -21.33
C SER A 396 -5.77 8.98 -22.39
N CYS A 397 -6.81 9.73 -22.06
CA CYS A 397 -7.82 10.12 -23.04
C CYS A 397 -7.21 10.89 -24.22
N GLY A 398 -7.36 10.39 -25.44
CA GLY A 398 -6.70 10.95 -26.63
C GLY A 398 -7.51 11.99 -27.38
N ASN A 399 -8.84 12.01 -27.21
CA ASN A 399 -9.79 12.84 -27.96
C ASN A 399 -10.78 13.58 -27.05
N CYS A 400 -10.57 13.59 -25.72
CA CYS A 400 -11.35 14.39 -24.80
C CYS A 400 -11.37 15.87 -25.22
N SER A 401 -12.55 16.49 -25.15
CA SER A 401 -12.76 17.90 -25.51
C SER A 401 -11.82 18.85 -24.75
N LYS A 402 -11.49 18.51 -23.51
CA LYS A 402 -10.44 19.14 -22.72
C LYS A 402 -9.27 18.17 -22.51
N GLN A 403 -8.08 18.62 -22.91
CA GLN A 403 -6.85 17.84 -22.82
C GLN A 403 -5.97 18.28 -21.64
N PHE A 404 -5.20 17.33 -21.12
CA PHE A 404 -4.33 17.52 -19.96
C PHE A 404 -3.03 16.73 -20.13
N ALA A 405 -1.97 17.19 -19.47
CA ALA A 405 -0.82 16.34 -19.20
C ALA A 405 -1.18 15.34 -18.09
N ARG A 406 -1.04 14.05 -18.37
CA ARG A 406 -1.43 12.96 -17.47
C ARG A 406 -0.24 12.06 -17.17
N LYS A 407 -0.19 11.55 -15.94
CA LYS A 407 0.89 10.67 -15.50
C LYS A 407 0.36 9.30 -15.13
N VAL A 408 1.11 8.26 -15.44
CA VAL A 408 0.84 6.91 -14.98
C VAL A 408 2.09 6.25 -14.43
N LYS A 409 1.95 5.55 -13.31
CA LYS A 409 2.97 4.67 -12.76
C LYS A 409 2.39 3.27 -12.66
N VAL A 410 3.07 2.29 -13.25
CA VAL A 410 2.66 0.88 -13.24
C VAL A 410 3.79 0.08 -12.62
N SER A 411 3.50 -0.64 -11.53
CA SER A 411 4.51 -1.43 -10.83
C SER A 411 3.96 -2.76 -10.36
N ASN A 412 4.71 -3.84 -10.54
CA ASN A 412 4.31 -5.15 -10.05
C ASN A 412 2.94 -5.60 -10.59
N VAL A 413 2.83 -5.70 -11.91
CA VAL A 413 1.58 -6.08 -12.58
C VAL A 413 1.80 -7.36 -13.37
N THR A 414 0.83 -8.27 -13.33
CA THR A 414 0.81 -9.46 -14.19
C THR A 414 -0.38 -9.39 -15.13
N VAL A 415 -0.14 -9.44 -16.44
CA VAL A 415 -1.21 -9.49 -17.44
C VAL A 415 -1.16 -10.83 -18.17
N THR A 416 -2.25 -11.57 -18.17
CA THR A 416 -2.40 -12.77 -18.99
C THR A 416 -3.07 -12.41 -20.31
N ALA A 417 -2.47 -12.82 -21.41
CA ALA A 417 -2.96 -12.55 -22.74
C ALA A 417 -4.39 -13.10 -22.98
N PRO A 418 -5.16 -12.50 -23.91
CA PRO A 418 -4.74 -11.45 -24.85
C PRO A 418 -4.51 -10.08 -24.18
N LEU A 419 -3.47 -9.38 -24.68
CA LEU A 419 -3.12 -8.00 -24.35
C LEU A 419 -2.68 -7.29 -25.65
N LYS A 420 -3.32 -6.18 -26.02
CA LYS A 420 -2.86 -5.36 -27.16
C LYS A 420 -1.81 -4.33 -26.72
N VAL A 421 -2.17 -3.44 -25.79
CA VAL A 421 -1.30 -2.35 -25.33
C VAL A 421 -1.32 -2.28 -23.80
N LEU A 422 -0.18 -2.39 -23.13
CA LEU A 422 -0.15 -2.19 -21.68
C LEU A 422 -0.47 -0.74 -21.31
N VAL A 423 0.29 0.23 -21.82
CA VAL A 423 0.13 1.65 -21.49
C VAL A 423 0.08 2.51 -22.76
N GLY A 424 -0.99 3.28 -22.93
CA GLY A 424 -1.16 4.27 -23.99
C GLY A 424 -1.13 5.72 -23.46
N ILE A 425 -0.15 6.53 -23.89
CA ILE A 425 0.02 7.94 -23.51
C ILE A 425 -0.03 8.89 -24.70
N ASN A 426 -0.24 10.19 -24.45
CA ASN A 426 -0.19 11.26 -25.45
C ASN A 426 0.98 12.24 -25.17
N PRO A 427 2.23 11.94 -25.58
CA PRO A 427 3.39 12.75 -25.22
C PRO A 427 3.33 14.21 -25.70
N ASN A 428 2.62 14.48 -26.81
CA ASN A 428 2.41 15.84 -27.31
C ASN A 428 1.60 16.73 -26.35
N LEU A 429 0.89 16.14 -25.39
CA LEU A 429 0.15 16.81 -24.33
C LEU A 429 0.92 16.86 -23.01
N GLY A 430 2.15 16.32 -22.97
CA GLY A 430 2.98 16.26 -21.76
C GLY A 430 2.78 15.01 -20.91
N ASP A 431 2.14 13.97 -21.45
CA ASP A 431 1.95 12.71 -20.73
C ASP A 431 3.27 12.00 -20.44
N THR A 432 3.34 11.34 -19.29
CA THR A 432 4.48 10.46 -18.96
C THR A 432 4.02 9.15 -18.32
N ALA A 433 4.67 8.06 -18.68
CA ALA A 433 4.50 6.75 -18.08
C ALA A 433 5.82 6.21 -17.51
N ALA A 434 5.74 5.63 -16.31
CA ALA A 434 6.81 4.84 -15.72
C ALA A 434 6.28 3.43 -15.42
N ILE A 435 6.85 2.44 -16.09
CA ILE A 435 6.45 1.04 -16.00
C ILE A 435 7.63 0.26 -15.43
N ASP A 436 7.42 -0.43 -14.32
CA ASP A 436 8.44 -1.25 -13.70
C ASP A 436 7.87 -2.60 -13.29
N ASN A 437 8.65 -3.66 -13.43
CA ASN A 437 8.32 -4.98 -12.90
C ASN A 437 6.93 -5.46 -13.37
N VAL A 438 6.79 -5.68 -14.68
CA VAL A 438 5.55 -6.19 -15.28
C VAL A 438 5.82 -7.52 -15.95
N THR A 439 4.97 -8.51 -15.69
CA THR A 439 4.97 -9.79 -16.40
C THR A 439 3.77 -9.87 -17.33
N VAL A 440 4.00 -10.20 -18.61
CA VAL A 440 2.93 -10.55 -19.54
C VAL A 440 3.03 -12.03 -19.87
N ILE A 441 2.01 -12.81 -19.52
CA ILE A 441 1.92 -14.26 -19.75
C ILE A 441 1.17 -14.52 -21.05
N GLY A 442 1.73 -15.32 -21.95
CA GLY A 442 1.13 -15.59 -23.27
C GLY A 442 1.31 -14.42 -24.23
N SER A 443 2.36 -13.63 -24.01
CA SER A 443 2.69 -12.48 -24.84
C SER A 443 2.94 -12.89 -26.30
N SER A 444 2.68 -11.98 -27.23
CA SER A 444 2.94 -12.21 -28.66
C SER A 444 3.81 -11.09 -29.24
N SER A 445 4.25 -11.25 -30.48
CA SER A 445 4.94 -10.18 -31.22
C SER A 445 4.09 -8.92 -31.41
N LYS A 446 2.78 -8.99 -31.18
CA LYS A 446 1.84 -7.85 -31.23
C LYS A 446 1.62 -7.18 -29.87
N THR A 447 2.20 -7.71 -28.78
CA THR A 447 2.06 -7.13 -27.45
C THR A 447 2.91 -5.86 -27.35
N ILE A 448 2.24 -4.72 -27.15
CA ILE A 448 2.88 -3.41 -27.02
C ILE A 448 2.92 -3.01 -25.54
N ILE A 449 4.09 -2.64 -25.03
CA ILE A 449 4.23 -2.16 -23.64
C ILE A 449 3.93 -0.67 -23.53
N CYS A 450 4.49 0.12 -24.43
CA CYS A 450 4.32 1.56 -24.50
C CYS A 450 3.77 1.93 -25.87
N ALA A 451 2.59 2.54 -25.92
CA ALA A 451 2.07 3.17 -27.14
C ALA A 451 1.98 4.68 -26.92
N SER A 452 2.59 5.45 -27.81
CA SER A 452 2.49 6.90 -27.86
C SER A 452 1.51 7.30 -28.95
N PHE A 453 0.62 8.22 -28.63
CA PHE A 453 -0.36 8.78 -29.55
C PHE A 453 -0.19 10.29 -29.65
N LYS A 454 -0.64 10.86 -30.76
CA LYS A 454 -0.89 12.30 -30.88
C LYS A 454 -2.30 12.59 -30.38
N GLY A 455 -2.42 13.07 -29.15
CA GLY A 455 -3.68 13.52 -28.57
C GLY A 455 -4.23 14.76 -29.30
N VAL A 456 -5.55 14.82 -29.44
CA VAL A 456 -6.30 15.84 -30.18
C VAL A 456 -7.53 16.29 -29.37
N THR A 457 -8.13 17.42 -29.73
CA THR A 457 -9.40 17.89 -29.13
C THR A 457 -10.63 17.51 -29.95
N SER A 458 -10.44 16.92 -31.14
CA SER A 458 -11.48 16.42 -32.03
C SER A 458 -10.89 15.39 -33.00
N GLY A 459 -11.67 14.37 -33.33
CA GLY A 459 -11.25 13.27 -34.21
C GLY A 459 -10.44 12.18 -33.50
N GLU A 460 -9.95 11.22 -34.29
CA GLU A 460 -9.25 10.05 -33.76
C GLU A 460 -7.76 10.34 -33.46
N PRO A 461 -7.26 9.97 -32.26
CA PRO A 461 -5.84 10.08 -31.93
C PRO A 461 -5.01 9.13 -32.80
N THR A 462 -3.95 9.63 -33.41
CA THR A 462 -3.06 8.79 -34.24
C THR A 462 -1.95 8.17 -33.39
N GLU A 463 -1.70 6.87 -33.55
CA GLU A 463 -0.53 6.21 -32.97
C GLU A 463 0.75 6.71 -33.67
N VAL A 464 1.77 7.08 -32.88
CA VAL A 464 3.01 7.67 -33.40
C VAL A 464 4.26 6.87 -33.01
N ASP A 465 4.21 6.06 -31.96
CA ASP A 465 5.30 5.19 -31.52
C ASP A 465 4.74 4.02 -30.69
N THR A 466 5.37 2.85 -30.76
CA THR A 466 4.99 1.64 -30.00
C THR A 466 6.14 1.11 -29.14
N LYS A 467 7.21 1.90 -28.99
CA LYS A 467 8.39 1.53 -28.23
C LYS A 467 8.52 2.36 -26.95
N PRO A 468 9.10 1.79 -25.88
CA PRO A 468 9.54 2.57 -24.75
C PRO A 468 10.52 3.68 -25.17
N ASN A 469 10.36 4.87 -24.58
CA ASN A 469 11.14 6.06 -24.88
C ASN A 469 11.24 6.96 -23.63
N ALA A 470 11.74 8.19 -23.77
CA ALA A 470 11.91 9.11 -22.63
C ALA A 470 10.59 9.49 -21.92
N THR A 471 9.46 9.39 -22.61
CA THR A 471 8.13 9.72 -22.06
C THR A 471 7.35 8.49 -21.60
N CYS A 472 7.66 7.30 -22.12
CA CYS A 472 7.16 6.03 -21.60
C CYS A 472 8.33 5.12 -21.28
N THR A 473 8.78 5.15 -20.02
CA THR A 473 9.88 4.30 -19.57
C THR A 473 9.36 2.94 -19.13
N ALA A 474 10.07 1.89 -19.49
CA ALA A 474 9.74 0.52 -19.12
C ALA A 474 10.99 -0.23 -18.65
N THR A 475 10.97 -0.70 -17.42
CA THR A 475 12.05 -1.48 -16.79
C THR A 475 11.51 -2.80 -16.23
N ASN A 476 12.37 -3.82 -16.15
CA ASN A 476 12.02 -5.13 -15.59
C ASN A 476 10.75 -5.74 -16.20
N ILE A 477 10.63 -5.68 -17.53
CA ILE A 477 9.50 -6.28 -18.26
C ILE A 477 9.83 -7.73 -18.59
N THR A 478 8.96 -8.64 -18.17
CA THR A 478 9.05 -10.07 -18.49
C THR A 478 7.93 -10.44 -19.45
N LEU A 479 8.30 -10.88 -20.65
CA LEU A 479 7.37 -11.42 -21.64
C LEU A 479 7.53 -12.94 -21.65
N LYS A 480 6.48 -13.67 -21.27
CA LYS A 480 6.45 -15.14 -21.20
C LYS A 480 5.52 -15.72 -22.25
#